data_AF-A0A2V9SQ71-F1
#
_entry.id   AF-A0A2V9SQ71-F1
#
_cell.length_a   1.000
_cell.length_b   1.000
_cell.length_c   1.000
_cell.angle_alpha   90.00
_cell.angle_beta   90.00
_cell.angle_gamma   90.00
#
_symmetry.space_group_name_H-M   'P 1'
#
loop_
_entity.id
_entity.type
_entity.pdbx_description
1 polymer ?
#
loop_
_entity_poly.entity_id
_entity_poly.type
_entity_poly.pdbx_seq_one_letter_code
_entity_poly.pdbx_strand_id
1 'polypeptide(L)'
;VPSIGLAVCGDALYNDVHLHLGESNAEGRNEWIAALDTIESLKSVAAIAGHKRPGAPDTPDNIEATRKYIRDFDRIVSQTKTALELYNEMLAIYPERVNPAVLWYSAQAVKR
;
A
#
# COMPACT_ATOMS: atom_id res chain seq x y z
N VAL A 1 -6.31 19.53 4.58
CA VAL A 1 -6.59 20.98 4.46
C VAL A 1 -7.90 21.17 3.69
N PRO A 2 -9.04 21.32 4.41
CA PRO A 2 -10.36 21.38 3.77
C PRO A 2 -10.53 22.52 2.76
N SER A 3 -9.97 23.71 3.04
CA SER A 3 -10.12 24.90 2.19
C SER A 3 -9.59 24.75 0.75
N ILE A 4 -8.71 23.77 0.52
CA ILE A 4 -8.13 23.47 -0.80
C ILE A 4 -8.38 22.03 -1.23
N GLY A 5 -9.22 21.28 -0.50
CA GLY A 5 -9.53 19.88 -0.81
C GLY A 5 -8.30 18.96 -0.81
N LEU A 6 -7.34 19.17 0.09
CA LEU A 6 -6.10 18.39 0.17
C LEU A 6 -6.12 17.43 1.36
N ALA A 7 -5.80 16.17 1.16
CA ALA A 7 -5.44 15.23 2.23
C ALA A 7 -3.92 15.01 2.23
N VAL A 8 -3.28 15.10 3.39
CA VAL A 8 -1.87 14.70 3.58
C VAL A 8 -1.88 13.45 4.43
N CYS A 9 -1.59 12.31 3.81
CA CYS A 9 -1.96 11.00 4.34
C CYS A 9 -0.80 10.26 5.02
N GLY A 10 0.44 10.76 4.90
CA GLY A 10 1.62 10.09 5.45
C GLY A 10 1.70 8.63 4.97
N ASP A 11 2.03 7.72 5.88
CA ASP A 11 2.16 6.29 5.57
C ASP A 11 0.83 5.56 5.44
N ALA A 12 -0.30 6.22 5.63
CA ALA A 12 -1.59 5.62 5.33
C ALA A 12 -1.84 5.51 3.81
N LEU A 13 -1.12 6.26 2.97
CA LEU A 13 -1.29 6.28 1.52
C LEU A 13 0.05 6.13 0.80
N TYR A 14 0.08 5.27 -0.22
CA TYR A 14 1.26 5.03 -1.05
C TYR A 14 0.95 5.36 -2.51
N ASN A 15 1.96 5.80 -3.25
CA ASN A 15 1.83 6.14 -4.66
C ASN A 15 2.92 5.44 -5.49
N ASP A 16 2.51 4.38 -6.18
CA ASP A 16 3.34 3.60 -7.12
C ASP A 16 4.68 3.09 -6.53
N VAL A 17 4.64 2.72 -5.25
CA VAL A 17 5.75 2.14 -4.47
C VAL A 17 5.26 0.83 -3.83
N HIS A 18 6.16 -0.13 -3.63
CA HIS A 18 5.87 -1.30 -2.80
C HIS A 18 5.68 -0.91 -1.33
N LEU A 19 4.56 -1.33 -0.74
CA LEU A 19 4.21 -0.96 0.64
C LEU A 19 5.07 -1.69 1.67
N HIS A 20 5.43 -0.98 2.75
CA HIS A 20 6.01 -1.59 3.94
C HIS A 20 4.91 -2.22 4.79
N LEU A 21 4.74 -3.53 4.68
CA LEU A 21 3.71 -4.30 5.40
C LEU A 21 4.30 -5.15 6.51
N GLY A 22 5.63 -5.19 6.65
CA GLY A 22 6.34 -6.06 7.59
C GLY A 22 6.05 -5.77 9.08
N GLU A 23 5.57 -4.57 9.40
CA GLU A 23 5.19 -4.16 10.76
C GLU A 23 3.69 -4.32 11.04
N SER A 24 2.94 -4.93 10.11
CA SER A 24 1.50 -5.18 10.26
C SER A 24 1.20 -6.69 10.32
N ASN A 25 0.25 -7.06 11.18
CA ASN A 25 -0.42 -8.36 11.07
C ASN A 25 -1.68 -8.23 10.17
N ALA A 26 -2.43 -9.31 9.98
CA ALA A 26 -3.63 -9.30 9.13
C ALA A 26 -4.72 -8.35 9.65
N GLU A 27 -4.87 -8.23 10.98
CA GLU A 27 -5.81 -7.30 11.60
C GLU A 27 -5.40 -5.84 11.34
N GLY A 28 -4.15 -5.48 11.58
CA GLY A 28 -3.62 -4.14 11.31
C GLY A 28 -3.71 -3.75 9.83
N ARG A 29 -3.61 -4.70 8.90
CA ARG A 29 -3.88 -4.44 7.47
C ARG A 29 -5.36 -4.15 7.19
N ASN A 30 -6.28 -4.83 7.87
CA ASN A 30 -7.71 -4.50 7.79
C ASN A 30 -8.02 -3.12 8.40
N GLU A 31 -7.38 -2.79 9.52
CA GLU A 31 -7.50 -1.44 10.12
C GLU A 31 -6.94 -0.36 9.19
N TRP A 32 -5.83 -0.63 8.49
CA TRP A 32 -5.31 0.27 7.48
C TRP A 32 -6.30 0.47 6.33
N ILE A 33 -6.97 -0.59 5.86
CA ILE A 33 -8.06 -0.45 4.88
C ILE A 33 -9.20 0.45 5.40
N ALA A 34 -9.59 0.31 6.67
CA ALA A 34 -10.59 1.19 7.28
C ALA A 34 -10.12 2.66 7.40
N ALA A 35 -8.82 2.88 7.65
CA ALA A 35 -8.24 4.21 7.63
C ALA A 35 -8.29 4.83 6.21
N LEU A 36 -8.08 4.03 5.16
CA LEU A 36 -8.26 4.45 3.77
C LEU A 36 -9.72 4.85 3.47
N ASP A 37 -10.70 4.12 4.01
CA ASP A 37 -12.13 4.49 3.89
C ASP A 37 -12.42 5.84 4.55
N THR A 38 -11.80 6.09 5.71
CA THR A 38 -11.89 7.39 6.39
C THR A 38 -11.30 8.50 5.52
N ILE A 39 -10.13 8.29 4.91
CA ILE A 39 -9.49 9.26 4.01
C ILE A 39 -10.36 9.51 2.77
N GLU A 40 -10.91 8.47 2.16
CA GLU A 40 -11.79 8.56 0.98
C GLU A 40 -13.04 9.38 1.28
N SER A 41 -13.62 9.22 2.48
CA SER A 41 -14.81 9.95 2.92
C SER A 41 -14.62 11.47 2.98
N LEU A 42 -13.37 11.96 3.07
CA LEU A 42 -13.04 13.38 3.05
C LEU A 42 -13.26 14.03 1.69
N LYS A 43 -13.42 13.23 0.61
CA LYS A 43 -13.65 13.70 -0.77
C LYS A 43 -12.65 14.78 -1.21
N SER A 44 -11.39 14.59 -0.83
CA SER A 44 -10.30 15.49 -1.23
C SER A 44 -10.05 15.39 -2.73
N VAL A 45 -9.72 16.50 -3.37
CA VAL A 45 -9.37 16.56 -4.80
C VAL A 45 -7.91 16.16 -5.06
N ALA A 46 -7.08 16.21 -4.02
CA ALA A 46 -5.69 15.73 -4.04
C ALA A 46 -5.37 14.99 -2.73
N ALA A 47 -4.57 13.92 -2.84
CA ALA A 47 -4.16 13.10 -1.72
C ALA A 47 -2.65 12.83 -1.78
N ILE A 48 -1.90 13.37 -0.81
CA ILE A 48 -0.44 13.28 -0.77
C ILE A 48 -0.02 12.03 0.00
N ALA A 49 0.66 11.11 -0.69
CA ALA A 49 1.28 9.94 -0.11
C ALA A 49 2.61 10.27 0.60
N GLY A 50 2.92 9.59 1.70
CA GLY A 50 4.22 9.68 2.38
C GLY A 50 5.36 9.06 1.54
N HIS A 51 5.06 7.98 0.83
CA HIS A 51 5.96 7.31 -0.09
C HIS A 51 5.43 7.34 -1.52
N LYS A 52 6.21 7.91 -2.45
CA LYS A 52 5.81 8.06 -3.85
C LYS A 52 6.95 7.90 -4.86
N ARG A 53 6.62 7.42 -6.06
CA ARG A 53 7.52 7.54 -7.21
C ARG A 53 7.77 9.03 -7.53
N PRO A 54 9.03 9.43 -7.81
CA PRO A 54 9.32 10.76 -8.31
C PRO A 54 8.47 11.12 -9.54
N GLY A 55 7.78 12.27 -9.48
CA GLY A 55 6.96 12.77 -10.58
C GLY A 55 5.57 12.15 -10.72
N ALA A 56 5.20 11.16 -9.90
CA ALA A 56 3.84 10.62 -9.91
C ALA A 56 2.84 11.65 -9.34
N PRO A 57 1.63 11.77 -9.92
CA PRO A 57 0.64 12.76 -9.50
C PRO A 57 -0.01 12.37 -8.17
N ASP A 58 -0.29 13.36 -7.33
CA ASP A 58 -0.95 13.17 -6.02
C ASP A 58 -2.49 13.15 -6.18
N THR A 59 -3.02 12.06 -6.74
CA THR A 59 -4.46 11.89 -6.99
C THR A 59 -5.16 11.06 -5.90
N PRO A 60 -6.47 11.26 -5.68
CA PRO A 60 -7.27 10.41 -4.79
C PRO A 60 -7.31 8.93 -5.20
N ASP A 61 -7.08 8.59 -6.47
CA ASP A 61 -7.06 7.20 -6.96
C ASP A 61 -5.99 6.34 -6.27
N ASN A 62 -4.96 6.96 -5.70
CA ASN A 62 -3.95 6.28 -4.89
C ASN A 62 -4.56 5.58 -3.66
N ILE A 63 -5.72 6.01 -3.17
CA ILE A 63 -6.41 5.41 -2.02
C ILE A 63 -6.83 3.99 -2.38
N GLU A 64 -7.55 3.80 -3.49
CA GLU A 64 -7.91 2.47 -3.96
C GLU A 64 -6.68 1.68 -4.42
N ALA A 65 -5.69 2.33 -5.05
CA ALA A 65 -4.45 1.63 -5.44
C ALA A 65 -3.66 1.08 -4.23
N THR A 66 -3.71 1.77 -3.09
CA THR A 66 -3.14 1.32 -1.81
C THR A 66 -3.99 0.20 -1.23
N ARG A 67 -5.31 0.38 -1.18
CA ARG A 67 -6.28 -0.62 -0.68
C ARG A 67 -6.17 -1.94 -1.45
N LYS A 68 -6.10 -1.88 -2.77
CA LYS A 68 -5.95 -3.04 -3.66
C LYS A 68 -4.63 -3.76 -3.39
N TYR A 69 -3.53 -3.03 -3.22
CA TYR A 69 -2.23 -3.65 -2.94
C TYR A 69 -2.25 -4.44 -1.62
N ILE A 70 -2.86 -3.88 -0.56
CA ILE A 70 -3.00 -4.58 0.72
C ILE A 70 -3.82 -5.87 0.56
N ARG A 71 -4.96 -5.79 -0.13
CA ARG A 71 -5.83 -6.96 -0.41
C ARG A 71 -5.12 -8.03 -1.24
N ASP A 72 -4.38 -7.62 -2.27
CA ASP A 72 -3.59 -8.55 -3.08
C ASP A 72 -2.48 -9.19 -2.26
N PHE A 73 -1.78 -8.43 -1.43
CA PHE A 73 -0.78 -8.97 -0.53
C PHE A 73 -1.37 -10.02 0.42
N ASP A 74 -2.50 -9.75 1.08
CA ASP A 74 -3.17 -10.73 1.95
C ASP A 74 -3.61 -11.98 1.22
N ARG A 75 -4.16 -11.83 0.01
CA ARG A 75 -4.52 -12.95 -0.85
C ARG A 75 -3.29 -13.81 -1.16
N ILE A 76 -2.20 -13.22 -1.62
CA ILE A 76 -0.97 -13.96 -1.93
C ILE A 76 -0.34 -14.57 -0.68
N VAL A 77 -0.41 -13.90 0.48
CA VAL A 77 -0.01 -14.50 1.76
C VAL A 77 -0.76 -15.81 2.00
N SER A 78 -2.07 -15.88 1.76
CA SER A 78 -2.81 -17.14 1.93
C SER A 78 -2.47 -18.24 0.91
N GLN A 79 -1.90 -17.87 -0.24
CA GLN A 79 -1.64 -18.78 -1.38
C GLN A 79 -0.20 -19.31 -1.43
N THR A 80 0.71 -18.72 -0.65
CA THR A 80 2.14 -19.02 -0.67
C THR A 80 2.61 -19.61 0.65
N LYS A 81 3.73 -20.33 0.64
CA LYS A 81 4.34 -20.93 1.84
C LYS A 81 5.60 -20.20 2.28
N THR A 82 6.39 -19.70 1.33
CA THR A 82 7.68 -19.08 1.63
C THR A 82 7.67 -17.57 1.35
N ALA A 83 8.61 -16.85 1.98
CA ALA A 83 8.83 -15.42 1.68
C ALA A 83 9.19 -15.19 0.21
N LEU A 84 9.96 -16.10 -0.40
CA LEU A 84 10.36 -16.00 -1.81
C LEU A 84 9.18 -16.17 -2.77
N GLU A 85 8.28 -17.11 -2.49
CA GLU A 85 7.03 -17.27 -3.27
C GLU A 85 6.16 -16.02 -3.17
N LEU A 86 5.90 -15.52 -1.95
CA LEU A 86 5.12 -14.30 -1.73
C LEU A 86 5.73 -13.09 -2.46
N TYR A 87 7.05 -12.93 -2.36
CA TYR A 87 7.77 -11.86 -3.03
C TYR A 87 7.63 -11.91 -4.54
N ASN A 88 7.86 -13.08 -5.15
CA ASN A 88 7.80 -13.25 -6.60
C ASN A 88 6.38 -13.06 -7.15
N GLU A 89 5.36 -13.58 -6.45
CA GLU A 89 3.95 -13.40 -6.85
C GLU A 89 3.52 -11.93 -6.78
N MET A 90 3.95 -11.20 -5.74
CA MET A 90 3.67 -9.75 -5.65
C MET A 90 4.41 -8.95 -6.72
N LEU A 91 5.63 -9.32 -7.08
CA LEU A 91 6.35 -8.72 -8.21
C LEU A 91 5.68 -9.03 -9.55
N ALA A 92 5.08 -10.21 -9.72
CA ALA A 92 4.36 -10.54 -10.95
C ALA A 92 3.12 -9.65 -11.14
N ILE A 93 2.45 -9.27 -10.04
CA ILE A 93 1.28 -8.36 -10.07
C ILE A 93 1.72 -6.90 -10.22
N TYR A 94 2.82 -6.50 -9.58
CA TYR A 94 3.27 -5.11 -9.51
C TYR A 94 4.75 -4.96 -9.92
N PRO A 95 5.14 -5.31 -11.15
CA PRO A 95 6.56 -5.37 -11.54
C PRO A 95 7.23 -3.99 -11.59
N GLU A 96 6.45 -2.95 -11.88
CA GLU A 96 6.97 -1.61 -12.11
C GLU A 96 7.05 -0.76 -10.84
N ARG A 97 6.39 -1.15 -9.74
CA ARG A 97 6.38 -0.34 -8.51
C ARG A 97 7.79 -0.17 -7.97
N VAL A 98 8.11 1.04 -7.47
CA VAL A 98 9.45 1.29 -6.95
C VAL A 98 9.68 0.58 -5.61
N ASN A 99 10.95 0.43 -5.25
CA ASN A 99 11.41 -0.07 -3.95
C ASN A 99 11.07 -1.55 -3.64
N PRO A 100 11.46 -2.51 -4.50
CA PRO A 100 11.18 -3.93 -4.28
C PRO A 100 11.85 -4.49 -3.00
N ALA A 101 12.93 -3.88 -2.51
CA ALA A 101 13.55 -4.27 -1.25
C ALA A 101 12.56 -4.22 -0.06
N VAL A 102 11.65 -3.24 -0.03
CA VAL A 102 10.61 -3.13 1.01
C VAL A 102 9.57 -4.25 0.91
N LEU A 103 9.22 -4.68 -0.30
CA LEU A 103 8.38 -5.87 -0.49
C LEU A 103 9.10 -7.12 0.05
N TRP A 104 10.40 -7.26 -0.18
CA TRP A 104 11.18 -8.39 0.35
C TRP A 104 11.15 -8.43 1.88
N TYR A 105 11.40 -7.30 2.55
CA TYR A 105 11.32 -7.23 4.01
C TYR A 105 9.93 -7.56 4.54
N SER A 106 8.88 -7.09 3.86
CA SER A 106 7.50 -7.40 4.22
C SER A 106 7.19 -8.89 4.07
N ALA A 107 7.64 -9.52 2.98
CA ALA A 107 7.46 -10.95 2.75
C ALA A 107 8.21 -11.79 3.80
N GLN A 108 9.45 -11.42 4.13
CA GLN A 108 10.23 -12.08 5.17
C GLN A 108 9.59 -11.95 6.55
N ALA A 109 8.99 -10.81 6.89
CA ALA A 109 8.34 -10.61 8.18
C ALA A 109 7.08 -11.49 8.33
N VAL A 110 6.29 -11.63 7.27
CA VAL A 110 5.00 -12.35 7.31
C VAL A 110 5.15 -13.87 7.14
N LYS A 111 6.24 -14.34 6.53
CA LYS A 111 6.52 -15.77 6.25
C LYS A 111 7.68 -16.34 7.08
N ARG A 112 7.88 -15.83 8.29
CA ARG A 112 8.85 -16.40 9.24
C ARG A 112 8.44 -17.78 9.73
#